data_AF-A0A1F9AUE4-F1
#
_entry.id   AF-A0A1F9AUE4-F1
#
_cell.length_a   1.000
_cell.length_b   1.000
_cell.length_c   1.000
_cell.angle_alpha   90.00
_cell.angle_beta   90.00
_cell.angle_gamma   90.00
#
_symmetry.space_group_name_H-M   'P 1'
#
loop_
_entity.id
_entity.type
_entity.pdbx_description
1 polymer ?
#
loop_
_entity_poly.entity_id
_entity_poly.type
_entity_poly.pdbx_seq_one_letter_code
_entity_poly.pdbx_strand_id
1 'polypeptide(L)' 'MGFFRDQEVQLAKRLLIRQCQKTKTAMPDDKQIEESAARFVDDAHNIAARRGKNVLAIIREMISDLKG' A
#
# COMPACT_ATOMS: atom_id res chain seq x y z
N MET A 1 10.24 7.84 12.30
CA MET A 1 11.66 7.45 12.25
C MET A 1 11.74 5.93 12.24
N GLY A 2 11.59 5.28 11.09
CA GLY A 2 11.64 3.83 11.01
C GLY A 2 12.06 3.39 9.61
N PHE A 3 13.27 2.87 9.48
CA PHE A 3 13.82 2.30 8.23
C PHE A 3 12.88 1.30 7.54
N PHE A 4 11.99 0.65 8.31
CA PHE A 4 10.97 -0.26 7.79
C PHE A 4 9.88 0.45 6.99
N ARG A 5 9.50 1.68 7.36
CA ARG A 5 8.40 2.43 6.73
C ARG A 5 8.71 2.77 5.28
N ASP A 6 9.92 3.24 4.96
CA ASP A 6 10.27 3.60 3.58
C ASP A 6 10.31 2.36 2.67
N GLN A 7 10.78 1.21 3.18
CA GLN A 7 10.76 -0.05 2.43
C GLN A 7 9.33 -0.55 2.20
N GLU A 8 8.46 -0.44 3.22
CA GLU A 8 7.05 -0.77 3.11
C GLU A 8 6.34 0.13 2.09
N VAL A 9 6.66 1.43 2.06
CA VAL A 9 6.12 2.39 1.10
C VAL A 9 6.57 2.06 -0.32
N GLN A 10 7.85 1.76 -0.53
CA GLN A 10 8.34 1.33 -1.84
C GLN A 10 7.69 0.03 -2.32
N LEU A 11 7.43 -0.90 -1.39
CA LEU A 11 6.74 -2.15 -1.71
C LEU A 11 5.26 -1.92 -2.03
N ALA A 12 4.58 -1.08 -1.24
CA ALA A 12 3.20 -0.66 -1.50
C ALA A 12 3.08 0.06 -2.85
N LYS A 13 4.03 0.94 -3.20
CA LYS A 13 4.12 1.61 -4.50
C LYS A 13 4.18 0.60 -5.66
N ARG A 14 5.07 -0.40 -5.58
CA ARG A 14 5.16 -1.47 -6.59
C ARG A 14 3.90 -2.30 -6.70
N LEU A 15 3.27 -2.63 -5.57
CA LEU A 15 2.01 -3.37 -5.56
C LEU A 15 0.86 -2.57 -6.19
N LEU A 16 0.76 -1.27 -5.89
CA LEU A 16 -0.19 -0.34 -6.49
C LEU A 16 -0.01 -0.27 -8.01
N ILE A 17 1.22 -0.04 -8.48
CA ILE A 17 1.52 0.02 -9.91
C ILE A 17 1.12 -1.29 -10.60
N ARG A 18 1.50 -2.44 -10.02
CA ARG A 18 1.13 -3.76 -10.55
C ARG A 18 -0.39 -3.95 -10.57
N GLN A 19 -1.10 -3.48 -9.56
CA GLN A 19 -2.55 -3.57 -9.49
C GLN A 19 -3.21 -2.70 -10.56
N CYS A 20 -2.80 -1.44 -10.72
CA CYS A 20 -3.29 -0.54 -11.76
C CYS A 20 -3.08 -1.12 -13.17
N GLN A 21 -1.91 -1.72 -13.42
CA GLN A 21 -1.61 -2.42 -14.67
C GLN A 21 -2.57 -3.62 -14.88
N LYS A 22 -2.83 -4.40 -13.82
CA LYS A 22 -3.74 -5.56 -13.87
C LYS A 22 -5.20 -5.16 -14.11
N THR A 23 -5.65 -4.04 -13.54
CA THR A 23 -7.03 -3.56 -13.65
C THR A 23 -7.27 -2.68 -14.88
N LYS A 24 -6.25 -2.43 -15.72
CA LYS A 24 -6.30 -1.48 -16.85
C LYS A 24 -6.81 -0.09 -16.45
N THR A 25 -6.63 0.28 -15.19
CA THR A 25 -7.00 1.61 -14.68
C THR A 25 -5.91 2.60 -15.09
N ALA A 26 -6.29 3.85 -15.36
CA ALA A 26 -5.31 4.90 -15.63
C ALA A 26 -4.31 4.96 -14.47
N MET A 27 -3.01 4.90 -14.80
CA MET A 27 -1.96 4.93 -13.79
C MET A 27 -1.99 6.31 -13.12
N PRO A 28 -2.16 6.40 -11.79
CA PRO A 28 -2.16 7.68 -11.10
C PRO A 28 -0.81 8.38 -11.29
N ASP A 29 -0.79 9.69 -11.11
CA ASP A 29 0.46 10.45 -11.11
C ASP A 29 1.42 9.91 -10.03
N ASP A 30 2.74 9.96 -10.28
CA ASP A 30 3.74 9.40 -9.38
C ASP A 30 3.59 9.90 -7.94
N LYS A 31 3.22 11.17 -7.77
CA LYS A 31 2.94 11.77 -6.47
C LYS A 31 1.70 11.17 -5.80
N GLN A 32 0.64 10.90 -6.56
CA GLN A 32 -0.57 10.27 -6.06
C GLN A 32 -0.31 8.82 -5.64
N ILE A 33 0.53 8.09 -6.38
CA ILE A 33 0.92 6.72 -6.01
C ILE A 33 1.71 6.73 -4.70
N GLU A 34 2.64 7.67 -4.55
CA GLU A 34 3.45 7.80 -3.34
C GLU A 34 2.60 8.18 -2.10
N GLU A 35 1.72 9.16 -2.24
CA GLU A 35 0.78 9.55 -1.17
C GLU A 35 -0.15 8.39 -0.80
N SER A 36 -0.66 7.66 -1.80
CA SER A 36 -1.50 6.48 -1.57
C SER A 36 -0.73 5.35 -0.88
N ALA A 37 0.49 5.06 -1.33
CA ALA A 37 1.35 4.05 -0.74
C ALA A 37 1.69 4.37 0.73
N ALA A 38 2.03 5.63 1.03
CA ALA A 38 2.27 6.09 2.38
C ALA A 38 1.04 5.91 3.27
N ARG A 39 -0.14 6.27 2.77
CA ARG A 39 -1.40 6.08 3.48
C ARG A 39 -1.71 4.61 3.75
N PHE A 40 -1.52 3.72 2.78
CA PHE A 40 -1.74 2.28 2.97
C PHE A 40 -0.80 1.69 4.02
N VAL A 41 0.45 2.15 4.08
CA VAL A 41 1.41 1.71 5.10
C VAL A 41 0.99 2.19 6.49
N ASP A 42 0.59 3.46 6.62
CA ASP A 42 0.15 4.01 7.90
C ASP A 42 -1.13 3.31 8.41
N ASP A 43 -2.10 3.09 7.52
CA ASP A 43 -3.33 2.35 7.85
C ASP A 43 -3.02 0.90 8.23
N ALA A 44 -2.08 0.26 7.53
CA ALA A 44 -1.64 -1.09 7.86
C ALA A 44 -0.98 -1.18 9.24
N HIS A 45 -0.15 -0.20 9.63
CA HIS A 45 0.41 -0.12 10.97
C HIS A 45 -0.68 0.09 12.03
N ASN A 46 -1.67 0.94 11.76
CA ASN A 46 -2.81 1.14 12.67
C ASN A 46 -3.65 -0.14 12.85
N ILE A 47 -3.88 -0.89 11.77
CA ILE A 47 -4.61 -2.16 11.81
C ILE A 47 -3.76 -3.24 12.51
N ALA A 48 -2.47 -3.30 12.24
CA ALA A 48 -1.52 -4.22 12.88
C ALA A 48 -1.49 -3.99 14.40
N ALA A 49 -1.42 -2.72 14.84
CA ALA A 49 -1.45 -2.36 16.25
C ALA A 49 -2.76 -2.79 16.95
N ARG A 50 -3.89 -2.78 16.24
CA ARG A 50 -5.20 -3.16 16.79
C ARG A 50 -5.49 -4.67 16.74
N ARG A 51 -4.98 -5.37 15.72
CA ARG A 51 -5.34 -6.78 15.43
C ARG A 51 -4.18 -7.77 15.57
N GLY A 52 -2.95 -7.30 15.82
CA GLY A 52 -1.75 -8.14 15.89
C GLY A 52 -1.36 -8.79 14.55
N LYS A 53 -1.89 -8.30 13.42
CA LYS A 53 -1.61 -8.84 12.08
C LYS A 53 -0.34 -8.24 11.47
N ASN A 54 0.34 -9.00 10.60
CA ASN A 54 1.51 -8.53 9.87
C ASN A 54 1.15 -7.39 8.89
N VAL A 55 1.87 -6.27 9.00
CA VAL A 55 1.70 -5.05 8.19
C VAL A 55 1.70 -5.36 6.68
N LEU A 56 2.62 -6.20 6.20
CA LEU A 56 2.71 -6.57 4.79
C LEU A 56 1.49 -7.36 4.29
N ALA A 57 0.90 -8.20 5.15
CA ALA A 57 -0.31 -8.93 4.79
C ALA A 57 -1.48 -7.97 4.64
N ILE A 58 -1.61 -7.00 5.55
CA ILE A 58 -2.64 -5.97 5.52
C ILE A 58 -2.51 -5.07 4.28
N ILE A 59 -1.29 -4.62 3.95
CA ILE A 59 -1.03 -3.82 2.74
C ILE A 59 -1.49 -4.56 1.48
N ARG A 60 -1.17 -5.86 1.35
CA ARG A 60 -1.60 -6.65 0.19
C ARG A 60 -3.12 -6.81 0.12
N GLU A 61 -3.76 -7.04 1.26
CA GLU A 61 -5.22 -7.17 1.37
C GLU A 61 -5.88 -5.86 0.91
N MET A 62 -5.46 -4.72 1.47
CA MET A 62 -5.97 -3.39 1.13
C MET A 62 -5.77 -3.03 -0.34
N ILE A 63 -4.60 -3.32 -0.93
CA ILE A 63 -4.36 -3.05 -2.36
C ILE A 63 -5.14 -4.01 -3.26
N SER A 64 -5.36 -5.25 -2.83
CA SER A 64 -6.16 -6.21 -3.59
C SER A 64 -7.65 -5.85 -3.61
N ASP A 65 -8.14 -5.30 -2.49
CA ASP A 65 -9.51 -4.80 -2.31
C ASP A 65 -9.81 -3.49 -3.06
N LEU A 66 -8.80 -2.82 -3.62
CA LEU A 66 -9.02 -1.66 -4.52
C LEU A 66 -9.79 -2.02 -5.81
N LYS A 67 -10.08 -3.30 -6.05
CA LYS A 67 -11.06 -3.73 -7.06
C LYS A 67 -12.48 -3.38 -6.61
N GLY A 68 -12.88 -2.15 -6.89
CA GLY A 68 -14.27 -1.87 -7.27
C GLY A 68 -14.54 -2.38 -8.68
#